data_AF-A0A821ZZ23-F1
#
_entry.id   AF-A0A821ZZ23-F1
#
_cell.length_a   1.000
_cell.length_b   1.000
_cell.length_c   1.000
_cell.angle_alpha   90.00
_cell.angle_beta   90.00
_cell.angle_gamma   90.00
#
_symmetry.space_group_name_H-M   'P 1'
#
loop_
_entity.id
_entity.type
_entity.pdbx_description
1 polymer ?
#
loop_
_entity_poly.entity_id
_entity_poly.type
_entity_poly.pdbx_seq_one_letter_code
_entity_poly.pdbx_strand_id
1 'polypeptide(L)'
;SIRELGRLMGILFQMRDDLLDVEGENIGKPAALDVKNNTVTYVSLLGVEGTRQRLKEFRQQTLKLVNECWPSGAETIKDVVNYIVDRKN
;
A
#
# COMPACT_ATOMS: atom_id res chain seq x y z
N SER A 1 -4.29 16.13 -9.40
CA SER A 1 -4.61 15.82 -10.81
C SER A 1 -4.81 14.32 -10.94
N ILE A 2 -5.48 13.85 -12.01
CA ILE A 2 -5.71 12.40 -12.24
C ILE A 2 -4.39 11.62 -12.36
N ARG A 3 -3.37 12.22 -12.98
CA ARG A 3 -2.03 11.63 -13.08
C ARG A 3 -1.42 11.35 -11.71
N GLU A 4 -1.55 12.29 -10.79
CA GLU A 4 -1.04 12.14 -9.43
C GLU A 4 -1.81 11.09 -8.64
N LEU A 5 -3.13 10.99 -8.84
CA LEU A 5 -3.93 9.91 -8.28
C LEU A 5 -3.42 8.54 -8.74
N GLY A 6 -3.19 8.36 -10.04
CA GLY A 6 -2.65 7.10 -10.57
C GLY A 6 -1.28 6.74 -9.96
N ARG A 7 -0.42 7.73 -9.76
CA ARG A 7 0.88 7.55 -9.10
C ARG A 7 0.72 7.07 -7.66
N LEU A 8 -0.14 7.74 -6.87
CA LEU A 8 -0.39 7.37 -5.48
C LEU A 8 -1.03 5.99 -5.35
N MET A 9 -1.98 5.65 -6.23
CA MET A 9 -2.59 4.32 -6.26
C MET A 9 -1.58 3.22 -6.57
N GLY A 10 -0.65 3.46 -7.50
CA GLY A 10 0.43 2.51 -7.78
C GLY A 10 1.37 2.31 -6.58
N ILE A 11 1.69 3.39 -5.86
CA ILE A 11 2.51 3.31 -4.63
C ILE A 11 1.79 2.53 -3.53
N LEU A 12 0.49 2.79 -3.31
CA LEU A 12 -0.32 2.05 -2.35
C LEU A 12 -0.36 0.55 -2.69
N PHE A 13 -0.52 0.23 -3.96
CA PHE A 13 -0.55 -1.15 -4.43
C PHE A 13 0.76 -1.86 -4.12
N GLN A 14 1.92 -1.27 -4.47
CA GLN A 14 3.22 -1.88 -4.22
C GLN A 14 3.51 -2.03 -2.72
N MET A 15 3.24 -1.01 -1.90
CA MET A 15 3.44 -1.12 -0.45
C MET A 15 2.58 -2.23 0.17
N ARG A 16 1.34 -2.42 -0.33
CA ARG A 16 0.49 -3.51 0.16
C ARG A 16 1.02 -4.88 -0.30
N ASP A 17 1.48 -4.98 -1.55
CA ASP A 17 2.04 -6.20 -2.12
C ASP A 17 3.28 -6.65 -1.33
N ASP A 18 4.21 -5.74 -1.08
CA ASP A 18 5.40 -6.00 -0.26
C ASP A 18 5.04 -6.48 1.16
N LEU A 19 3.95 -5.96 1.74
CA LEU A 19 3.43 -6.41 3.02
C LEU A 19 2.77 -7.80 2.94
N LEU A 20 2.05 -8.09 1.86
CA LEU A 20 1.42 -9.40 1.64
C LEU A 20 2.46 -10.50 1.45
N ASP A 21 3.53 -10.22 0.71
CA ASP A 21 4.63 -11.18 0.50
C ASP A 21 5.21 -11.63 1.84
N VAL A 22 5.54 -10.68 2.72
CA VAL A 22 6.09 -11.02 4.04
C VAL A 22 5.03 -11.59 4.99
N GLU A 23 3.76 -11.16 4.93
CA GLU A 23 2.69 -11.71 5.77
C GLU A 23 2.35 -13.16 5.37
N GLY A 24 2.35 -13.46 4.07
CA GLY A 24 2.06 -14.77 3.50
C GLY A 24 3.17 -15.79 3.68
N GLU A 25 4.44 -15.36 3.58
CA GLU A 25 5.61 -16.21 3.87
C GLU A 25 5.71 -16.57 5.37
N ASN A 26 5.18 -15.72 6.26
CA ASN A 26 5.24 -15.89 7.71
C ASN A 26 4.09 -16.68 8.34
N ILE A 27 3.20 -17.29 7.54
CA ILE A 27 2.23 -18.27 8.04
C ILE A 27 2.99 -19.58 8.39
N GLY A 28 3.60 -19.62 9.57
CA GLY A 28 4.20 -20.83 10.16
C GLY A 28 5.73 -20.86 10.31
N LYS A 29 6.46 -19.79 9.97
CA LYS A 29 7.91 -19.66 10.25
C LYS A 29 8.22 -18.30 10.86
N PRO A 30 9.19 -18.19 11.78
CA PRO A 30 9.65 -16.90 12.24
C PRO A 30 10.19 -16.12 11.04
N ALA A 31 9.84 -14.84 10.96
CA ALA A 31 10.27 -13.88 9.96
C ALA A 31 11.79 -13.71 9.95
N ALA A 32 12.51 -14.74 9.53
CA ALA A 32 13.82 -14.58 8.97
C ALA A 32 13.55 -13.94 7.61
N LEU A 33 13.62 -12.61 7.58
CA LEU A 33 13.90 -11.84 6.39
C LEU A 33 14.98 -12.61 5.64
N ASP A 34 14.58 -13.41 4.66
CA ASP A 34 15.54 -14.10 3.83
C ASP A 34 16.12 -12.99 2.96
N VAL A 35 17.30 -12.53 3.35
CA VAL A 35 18.20 -11.59 2.66
C VAL A 35 18.62 -12.15 1.27
N LYS A 36 17.87 -13.11 0.72
CA LYS A 36 18.18 -13.89 -0.46
C LYS A 36 17.81 -13.21 -1.77
N ASN A 37 16.88 -12.27 -1.75
CA ASN A 37 16.52 -11.51 -2.94
C ASN A 37 17.10 -10.10 -2.79
N ASN A 38 18.09 -9.74 -3.61
CA ASN A 38 18.68 -8.40 -3.74
C ASN A 38 17.67 -7.33 -4.22
N THR A 39 16.39 -7.51 -3.97
CA THR A 39 15.30 -6.64 -4.38
C THR A 39 15.01 -5.66 -3.25
N VAL A 40 15.14 -4.37 -3.55
CA VAL A 40 14.78 -3.31 -2.62
C VAL A 40 13.25 -3.15 -2.62
N THR A 41 12.62 -3.50 -1.49
CA THR A 41 11.18 -3.34 -1.23
C THR A 41 10.93 -2.31 -0.13
N TYR A 42 9.69 -1.81 0.01
CA TYR A 42 9.34 -0.90 1.11
C TYR A 42 9.55 -1.56 2.47
N VAL A 43 9.18 -2.84 2.62
CA VAL A 43 9.40 -3.60 3.86
C VAL A 43 10.88 -3.76 4.16
N SER A 44 11.73 -3.99 3.15
CA SER A 44 13.18 -4.09 3.36
C SER A 44 13.81 -2.78 3.85
N LEU A 45 13.26 -1.62 3.41
CA LEU A 45 13.78 -0.30 3.75
C LEU A 45 13.24 0.26 5.07
N LEU A 46 11.95 0.03 5.35
CA LEU A 46 11.22 0.67 6.44
C LEU A 46 10.82 -0.31 7.56
N GLY A 47 11.02 -1.61 7.34
CA GLY A 47 10.43 -2.66 8.14
C GLY A 47 8.92 -2.79 7.91
N VAL A 48 8.33 -3.84 8.48
CA VAL A 48 6.89 -4.12 8.37
C VAL A 48 6.07 -2.97 8.95
N GLU A 49 6.37 -2.54 10.18
CA GLU A 49 5.58 -1.50 10.84
C GLU A 49 5.75 -0.13 10.17
N GLY A 50 6.97 0.22 9.75
CA GLY A 50 7.22 1.45 8.99
C GLY A 50 6.45 1.46 7.66
N THR A 51 6.39 0.32 6.96
CA THR A 51 5.61 0.19 5.72
C THR A 51 4.11 0.29 5.98
N ARG A 52 3.57 -0.33 7.04
CA ARG A 52 2.16 -0.17 7.45
C ARG A 52 1.82 1.28 7.75
N GLN A 53 2.70 1.98 8.46
CA GLN A 53 2.49 3.39 8.79
C GLN A 53 2.49 4.26 7.53
N ARG A 54 3.45 4.07 6.62
CA ARG A 54 3.45 4.76 5.32
C ARG A 54 2.22 4.45 4.47
N LEU A 55 1.76 3.20 4.46
CA LEU A 55 0.54 2.81 3.74
C LEU A 55 -0.68 3.59 4.24
N LYS A 56 -0.82 3.78 5.56
CA LYS A 56 -1.88 4.61 6.16
C LYS A 56 -1.78 6.08 5.75
N GLU A 57 -0.58 6.66 5.79
CA GLU A 57 -0.33 8.05 5.38
C GLU A 57 -0.70 8.28 3.91
N PHE A 58 -0.23 7.39 3.03
CA PHE A 58 -0.53 7.49 1.60
C PHE A 58 -2.01 7.25 1.31
N ARG A 59 -2.71 6.40 2.09
CA ARG A 59 -4.17 6.21 1.96
C ARG A 59 -4.89 7.53 2.22
N GLN A 60 -4.55 8.22 3.30
CA GLN A 60 -5.15 9.51 3.65
C GLN A 60 -4.87 10.56 2.58
N GLN A 61 -3.63 10.65 2.09
CA GLN A 61 -3.26 11.58 1.01
C GLN A 61 -4.04 11.29 -0.29
N THR A 62 -4.19 10.01 -0.62
CA THR A 62 -4.90 9.57 -1.83
C THR A 62 -6.40 9.91 -1.72
N LEU A 63 -7.04 9.59 -0.60
CA LEU A 63 -8.46 9.90 -0.37
C LEU A 63 -8.72 11.41 -0.36
N LYS A 64 -7.78 12.20 0.19
CA LYS A 64 -7.85 13.66 0.13
C LYS A 64 -7.81 14.14 -1.33
N LEU A 65 -6.87 13.64 -2.12
CA LEU A 65 -6.76 14.00 -3.54
C LEU A 65 -7.99 13.58 -4.36
N VAL A 66 -8.60 12.43 -4.04
CA VAL A 66 -9.86 11.98 -4.66
C VAL A 66 -10.96 13.01 -4.38
N ASN A 67 -11.14 13.46 -3.13
CA ASN A 67 -12.12 14.49 -2.78
C ASN A 67 -11.84 15.84 -3.45
N GLU A 68 -10.57 16.21 -3.62
CA GLU A 68 -10.18 17.44 -4.30
C GLU A 68 -10.47 17.39 -5.81
N CYS A 69 -10.26 16.23 -6.45
CA CYS A 69 -10.53 16.04 -7.87
C CYS A 69 -12.02 15.84 -8.17
N TRP A 70 -12.74 15.21 -7.25
CA TRP A 70 -14.17 14.92 -7.35
C TRP A 70 -14.85 15.15 -5.99
N PRO A 71 -15.37 16.37 -5.73
CA PRO A 71 -16.06 16.69 -4.48
C PRO A 71 -17.33 15.87 -4.23
N SER A 72 -17.93 15.30 -5.28
CA SER A 72 -19.08 14.39 -5.21
C SER A 72 -18.95 13.27 -6.25
N GLY A 73 -19.62 12.13 -6.00
CA GLY A 73 -19.69 11.00 -6.93
C GLY A 73 -18.42 10.14 -7.02
N ALA A 74 -17.50 10.24 -6.06
CA ALA A 74 -16.21 9.55 -6.10
C ALA A 74 -16.14 8.27 -5.25
N GLU A 75 -17.28 7.78 -4.74
CA GLU A 75 -17.31 6.65 -3.78
C GLU A 75 -16.66 5.39 -4.34
N THR A 76 -16.93 5.03 -5.60
CA THR A 76 -16.28 3.88 -6.24
C THR A 76 -14.75 4.00 -6.26
N ILE A 77 -14.21 5.20 -6.47
CA ILE A 77 -12.74 5.40 -6.47
C ILE A 77 -12.20 5.26 -5.04
N LYS A 78 -12.90 5.80 -4.04
CA LYS A 78 -12.52 5.63 -2.63
C LYS A 78 -12.55 4.16 -2.21
N ASP A 79 -13.55 3.42 -2.67
CA ASP A 79 -13.66 1.97 -2.42
C ASP A 79 -12.49 1.21 -3.01
N VAL A 80 -12.07 1.56 -4.23
CA VAL A 80 -10.85 0.97 -4.83
C VAL A 80 -9.60 1.30 -4.01
N VAL A 81 -9.44 2.54 -3.56
CA VAL A 81 -8.30 2.93 -2.69
C VAL A 81 -8.29 2.14 -1.39
N ASN A 82 -9.47 2.00 -0.76
CA ASN A 82 -9.62 1.22 0.48
C ASN A 82 -9.34 -0.27 0.23
N TYR A 83 -9.87 -0.82 -0.86
CA TYR A 83 -9.64 -2.21 -1.25
C TYR A 83 -8.15 -2.51 -1.46
N ILE A 84 -7.42 -1.64 -2.19
CA ILE A 84 -5.98 -1.81 -2.40
C ILE A 84 -5.22 -1.90 -1.07
N VAL A 85 -5.61 -1.10 -0.07
CA VAL A 85 -4.93 -1.06 1.24
C VAL A 85 -5.34 -2.23 2.14
N ASP A 86 -6.61 -2.61 2.11
CA ASP A 86 -7.20 -3.55 3.07
C ASP A 86 -7.26 -5.01 2.55
N ARG A 87 -6.91 -5.25 1.27
CA ARG A 87 -6.90 -6.60 0.67
C ARG A 87 -6.01 -7.56 1.46
N LYS A 88 -6.38 -8.84 1.49
CA LYS A 88 -5.66 -9.91 2.20
C LYS A 88 -4.99 -10.92 1.26
N ASN A 89 -5.12 -10.69 -0.04
CA ASN A 89 -4.61 -11.50 -1.13
C ASN A 89 -4.39 -10.63 -2.38
#